data_AF-A0A9J7BPJ5-F1
#
_entry.id   AF-A0A9J7BPJ5-F1
#
_cell.length_a   1.000
_cell.length_b   1.000
_cell.length_c   1.000
_cell.angle_alpha   90.00
_cell.angle_beta   90.00
_cell.angle_gamma   90.00
#
_symmetry.space_group_name_H-M   'P 1'
#
loop_
_entity.id
_entity.type
_entity.pdbx_description
1 polymer ?
#
loop_
_entity_poly.entity_id
_entity_poly.type
_entity_poly.pdbx_seq_one_letter_code
_entity_poly.pdbx_strand_id
1 'polypeptide(L)'
;MDTRLPGAIMTMPTVNLSFPHAWRAEILAARPMILPTRHYVYPQAVEEVERGALEIEVRTAADAVQPFLATCALGFRDPITPTGIWSAPNEHELCAVSGGYAYIIDTTQPEQFTMIHYRPVLQVLPAVESGLLLFVGNRTILAWGRDGQAWESPKLSDEGMTIEEISGAVLHGLGWDMFTDREVPFSLDLEMGSVVRQPR
;
A
#
# COMPACT_ATOMS: atom_id res chain seq x y z
N MET A 1 3.43 -39.91 -15.45
CA MET A 1 4.19 -38.66 -15.65
C MET A 1 3.43 -37.58 -14.91
N ASP A 2 3.93 -37.25 -13.73
CA ASP A 2 3.25 -36.44 -12.72
C ASP A 2 3.80 -35.01 -12.83
N THR A 3 3.04 -34.14 -13.49
CA THR A 3 3.43 -32.74 -13.74
C THR A 3 3.10 -31.94 -12.48
N ARG A 4 4.05 -31.88 -11.54
CA ARG A 4 3.98 -30.93 -10.42
C ARG A 4 4.01 -29.52 -11.02
N LEU A 5 2.91 -28.79 -10.88
CA LEU A 5 2.86 -27.35 -11.06
C LEU A 5 3.97 -26.72 -10.19
N PRO A 6 4.76 -25.76 -10.70
CA PRO A 6 5.69 -25.03 -9.86
C PRO A 6 4.91 -24.35 -8.74
N GLY A 7 5.28 -24.66 -7.50
CA GLY A 7 4.68 -24.06 -6.32
C GLY A 7 4.77 -22.54 -6.42
N ALA A 8 3.66 -21.85 -6.15
CA ALA A 8 3.63 -20.40 -6.09
C ALA A 8 4.75 -19.93 -5.15
N ILE A 9 5.62 -19.06 -5.65
CA ILE A 9 6.59 -18.37 -4.81
C ILE A 9 5.77 -17.42 -3.94
N MET A 10 5.48 -17.82 -2.70
CA MET A 10 4.84 -16.95 -1.73
C MET A 10 5.86 -15.90 -1.30
N THR A 11 5.72 -14.68 -1.81
CA THR A 11 6.46 -13.53 -1.32
C THR A 11 6.06 -13.28 0.13
N MET A 12 7.06 -13.14 1.01
CA MET A 12 6.81 -12.81 2.41
C MET A 12 6.13 -11.43 2.50
N PRO A 13 5.12 -11.26 3.36
CA PRO A 13 4.50 -9.95 3.54
C PRO A 13 5.53 -8.90 4.00
N THR A 14 5.45 -7.71 3.42
CA THR A 14 6.30 -6.59 3.80
C THR A 14 5.81 -5.97 5.10
N VAL A 15 6.73 -5.59 5.99
CA VAL A 15 6.44 -4.79 7.18
C VAL A 15 7.37 -3.58 7.16
N ASN A 16 6.82 -2.38 6.99
CA ASN A 16 7.58 -1.16 6.98
C ASN A 16 6.96 -0.14 7.95
N LEU A 17 7.65 0.13 9.05
CA LEU A 17 7.15 0.96 10.14
C LEU A 17 8.00 2.24 10.30
N SER A 18 8.44 2.82 9.16
CA SER A 18 9.34 3.97 9.15
C SER A 18 8.71 5.28 9.63
N PHE A 19 7.38 5.39 9.65
CA PHE A 19 6.68 6.52 10.26
C PHE A 19 6.37 6.23 11.75
N PRO A 20 6.30 7.27 12.60
CA PRO A 20 5.76 7.13 13.95
C PRO A 20 4.35 6.53 13.92
N HIS A 21 4.05 5.66 14.88
CA HIS A 21 2.77 4.97 14.95
C HIS A 21 2.39 4.68 16.40
N ALA A 22 1.11 4.89 16.73
CA ALA A 22 0.54 4.71 18.08
C ALA A 22 -0.18 3.34 18.21
N TRP A 23 0.26 2.35 17.44
CA TRP A 23 -0.33 1.02 17.36
C TRP A 23 0.76 -0.04 17.19
N ARG A 24 0.38 -1.31 17.29
CA ARG A 24 1.19 -2.48 16.94
C ARG A 24 0.32 -3.40 16.12
N ALA A 25 0.89 -3.98 15.08
CA ALA A 25 0.18 -4.91 14.21
C ALA A 25 0.99 -6.18 13.99
N GLU A 26 0.28 -7.31 13.89
CA GLU A 26 0.83 -8.60 13.53
C GLU A 26 0.04 -9.18 12.37
N ILE A 27 0.74 -9.53 11.28
CA ILE A 27 0.14 -10.28 10.17
C ILE A 27 0.01 -11.73 10.60
N LEU A 28 -1.23 -12.23 10.63
CA LEU A 28 -1.52 -13.60 11.03
C LEU A 28 -1.31 -14.55 9.85
N ALA A 29 -0.73 -15.73 10.13
CA ALA A 29 -0.52 -16.76 9.11
C ALA A 29 -1.85 -17.33 8.56
N ALA A 30 -2.91 -17.26 9.35
CA ALA A 30 -4.25 -17.69 8.97
C ALA A 30 -5.29 -16.95 9.83
N ARG A 31 -6.53 -16.92 9.32
CA ARG A 31 -7.67 -16.39 10.06
C ARG A 31 -7.90 -17.19 11.34
N PRO A 32 -8.12 -16.53 12.50
CA PRO A 32 -8.49 -17.22 13.73
C PRO A 32 -9.75 -18.07 13.56
N MET A 33 -9.75 -19.28 14.13
CA MET A 33 -10.91 -20.20 14.10
C MET A 33 -12.12 -19.62 14.84
N ILE A 34 -11.86 -18.85 15.89
CA ILE A 34 -12.86 -18.10 16.64
C ILE A 34 -12.55 -16.62 16.42
N LEU A 35 -13.47 -15.92 15.76
CA LEU A 35 -13.29 -14.49 15.50
C LEU A 35 -13.36 -13.70 16.81
N PRO A 36 -12.46 -12.72 17.02
CA PRO A 36 -12.56 -11.82 18.16
C PRO A 36 -13.81 -10.96 18.04
N THR A 37 -14.29 -10.45 19.18
CA THR A 37 -15.47 -9.56 19.22
C THR A 37 -15.30 -8.31 18.36
N ARG A 38 -14.08 -7.77 18.30
CA ARG A 38 -13.71 -6.65 17.42
C ARG A 38 -13.10 -7.20 16.14
N HIS A 39 -13.92 -7.38 15.12
CA HIS A 39 -13.50 -7.85 13.80
C HIS A 39 -14.09 -6.92 12.73
N TYR A 40 -13.24 -6.50 11.80
CA TYR A 40 -13.58 -5.56 10.75
C TYR A 40 -13.09 -6.09 9.39
N VAL A 41 -13.94 -5.95 8.37
CA VAL A 41 -13.69 -6.48 7.03
C VAL A 41 -13.62 -5.32 6.03
N TYR A 42 -12.58 -5.31 5.20
CA TYR A 42 -12.30 -4.24 4.24
C TYR A 42 -12.20 -4.81 2.81
N PRO A 43 -12.99 -4.32 1.84
CA PRO A 43 -14.13 -3.41 2.01
C PRO A 43 -15.34 -4.13 2.63
N GLN A 44 -16.19 -3.39 3.35
CA GLN A 44 -17.38 -3.94 4.03
C GLN A 44 -18.40 -4.62 3.10
N ALA A 45 -18.39 -4.28 1.80
CA ALA A 45 -19.42 -4.65 0.84
C ALA A 45 -19.06 -5.81 -0.11
N VAL A 46 -18.04 -6.62 0.20
CA VAL A 46 -17.64 -7.74 -0.68
C VAL A 46 -18.19 -9.06 -0.14
N GLU A 47 -18.98 -9.77 -0.96
CA GLU A 47 -19.61 -11.06 -0.62
C GLU A 47 -18.59 -12.21 -0.43
N GLU A 48 -17.38 -12.10 -1.00
CA GLU A 48 -16.32 -13.12 -0.90
C GLU A 48 -14.97 -12.50 -0.48
N VAL A 49 -14.82 -12.19 0.81
CA VAL A 49 -13.54 -11.69 1.37
C VAL A 49 -12.61 -12.84 1.81
N GLU A 50 -13.11 -14.07 1.96
CA GLU A 50 -12.43 -15.07 2.79
C GLU A 50 -11.23 -15.79 2.13
N ARG A 51 -11.11 -15.81 0.80
CA ARG A 51 -10.05 -16.59 0.13
C ARG A 51 -8.76 -15.80 -0.07
N GLY A 52 -7.89 -15.86 0.94
CA GLY A 52 -6.53 -15.34 0.89
C GLY A 52 -6.41 -13.87 1.32
N ALA A 53 -7.40 -13.37 2.08
CA ALA A 53 -7.31 -12.07 2.71
C ALA A 53 -6.06 -11.95 3.59
N LEU A 54 -5.59 -10.71 3.72
CA LEU A 54 -4.58 -10.35 4.68
C LEU A 54 -5.26 -10.17 6.04
N GLU A 55 -4.91 -11.02 7.00
CA GLU A 55 -5.42 -11.02 8.36
C GLU A 55 -4.41 -10.31 9.27
N ILE A 56 -4.86 -9.27 9.98
CA ILE A 56 -3.98 -8.45 10.82
C ILE A 56 -4.61 -8.30 12.20
N GLU A 57 -3.89 -8.72 13.25
CA GLU A 57 -4.25 -8.34 14.61
C GLU A 57 -3.64 -6.97 14.93
N VAL A 58 -4.48 -6.00 15.28
CA VAL A 58 -4.07 -4.62 15.59
C VAL A 58 -4.33 -4.31 17.05
N ARG A 59 -3.33 -3.71 17.70
CA ARG A 59 -3.33 -3.28 19.11
C ARG A 59 -3.00 -1.80 19.18
N THR A 60 -3.85 -0.98 19.77
CA THR A 60 -3.54 0.45 19.97
C THR A 60 -2.71 0.63 21.25
N ALA A 61 -1.94 1.72 21.34
CA ALA A 61 -1.15 2.04 22.54
C ALA A 61 -2.00 2.30 23.80
N ALA A 62 -3.30 2.59 23.65
CA ALA A 62 -4.21 2.73 24.78
C ALA A 62 -4.52 1.35 25.40
N ASP A 63 -3.94 1.06 26.57
CA ASP A 63 -4.09 -0.21 27.31
C ASP A 63 -5.56 -0.64 27.56
N ALA A 64 -6.49 0.32 27.57
CA ALA A 64 -7.92 0.08 27.78
C ALA A 64 -8.66 -0.44 26.53
N VAL A 65 -8.05 -0.38 25.35
CA VAL A 65 -8.69 -0.73 24.08
C VAL A 65 -8.30 -2.16 23.69
N GLN A 66 -9.30 -3.04 23.61
CA GLN A 66 -9.06 -4.43 23.19
C GLN A 66 -8.50 -4.50 21.76
N PRO A 67 -7.61 -5.45 21.44
CA PRO A 67 -7.18 -5.69 20.07
C PRO A 67 -8.35 -5.93 19.11
N PHE A 68 -8.14 -5.66 17.83
CA PHE A 68 -9.11 -6.02 16.79
C PHE A 68 -8.45 -6.77 15.64
N LEU A 69 -9.25 -7.59 14.96
CA LEU A 69 -8.86 -8.26 13.72
C LEU A 69 -9.30 -7.42 12.52
N ALA A 70 -8.35 -7.04 11.68
CA ALA A 70 -8.59 -6.47 10.36
C ALA A 70 -8.43 -7.55 9.29
N THR A 71 -9.50 -7.81 8.54
CA THR A 71 -9.49 -8.72 7.39
C THR A 71 -9.54 -7.90 6.10
N CYS A 72 -8.43 -7.83 5.38
CA CYS A 72 -8.31 -7.04 4.16
C CYS A 72 -8.42 -7.94 2.92
N ALA A 73 -9.47 -7.75 2.13
CA ALA A 73 -9.76 -8.54 0.94
C ALA A 73 -8.58 -8.53 -0.04
N LEU A 74 -8.28 -9.72 -0.57
CA LEU A 74 -7.23 -9.93 -1.56
C LEU A 74 -7.63 -9.31 -2.90
N GLY A 75 -6.79 -8.43 -3.42
CA GLY A 75 -6.95 -7.89 -4.78
C GLY A 75 -6.55 -8.91 -5.83
N PHE A 76 -5.24 -9.13 -5.95
CA PHE A 76 -4.64 -10.00 -6.96
C PHE A 76 -3.81 -11.12 -6.31
N ARG A 77 -3.76 -12.29 -6.96
CA ARG A 77 -2.89 -13.41 -6.54
C ARG A 77 -1.49 -13.35 -7.15
N ASP A 78 -1.20 -12.29 -7.90
CA ASP A 78 0.07 -12.12 -8.58
C ASP A 78 1.16 -11.73 -7.56
N PRO A 79 2.28 -12.49 -7.47
CA PRO A 79 3.36 -12.19 -6.53
C PRO A 79 4.05 -10.85 -6.76
N ILE A 80 3.87 -10.21 -7.93
CA ILE A 80 4.38 -8.85 -8.18
C ILE A 80 3.61 -7.79 -7.40
N THR A 81 2.36 -8.07 -7.02
CA THR A 81 1.56 -7.13 -6.25
C THR A 81 1.93 -7.18 -4.78
N PRO A 82 2.14 -6.01 -4.14
CA PRO A 82 2.56 -5.94 -2.75
C PRO A 82 1.50 -6.53 -1.83
N THR A 83 1.97 -7.25 -0.81
CA THR A 83 1.19 -7.66 0.35
C THR A 83 1.97 -7.32 1.61
N GLY A 84 1.33 -6.71 2.61
CA GLY A 84 2.02 -6.28 3.81
C GLY A 84 1.31 -5.18 4.60
N ILE A 85 2.04 -4.60 5.54
CA ILE A 85 1.62 -3.45 6.33
C ILE A 85 2.68 -2.34 6.33
N TRP A 86 2.20 -1.10 6.31
CA TRP A 86 3.00 0.11 6.38
C TRP A 86 2.44 1.03 7.47
N SER A 87 3.32 1.68 8.22
CA SER A 87 2.96 2.89 8.98
C SER A 87 2.66 4.02 7.99
N ALA A 88 1.69 4.87 8.30
CA ALA A 88 1.34 6.05 7.49
C ALA A 88 1.81 7.35 8.19
N PRO A 89 1.80 8.51 7.50
CA PRO A 89 2.21 9.79 8.10
C PRO A 89 1.35 10.24 9.28
N ASN A 90 0.09 9.80 9.35
CA ASN A 90 -0.72 9.90 10.56
C ASN A 90 -0.45 8.70 11.48
N GLU A 91 -0.03 8.97 12.72
CA GLU A 91 0.36 7.94 13.68
C GLU A 91 -0.78 7.00 14.10
N HIS A 92 -2.03 7.39 13.86
CA HIS A 92 -3.21 6.57 14.12
C HIS A 92 -3.64 5.74 12.91
N GLU A 93 -3.02 5.92 11.75
CA GLU A 93 -3.37 5.19 10.54
C GLU A 93 -2.43 4.00 10.32
N LEU A 94 -3.02 2.88 9.91
CA LEU A 94 -2.33 1.70 9.40
C LEU A 94 -2.62 1.57 7.91
N CYS A 95 -1.60 1.42 7.08
CA CYS A 95 -1.76 1.03 5.70
C CYS A 95 -1.62 -0.49 5.57
N ALA A 96 -2.68 -1.17 5.17
CA ALA A 96 -2.66 -2.58 4.83
C ALA A 96 -2.74 -2.73 3.31
N VAL A 97 -1.87 -3.55 2.72
CA VAL A 97 -1.99 -3.90 1.29
C VAL A 97 -2.12 -5.40 1.13
N SER A 98 -3.16 -5.84 0.42
CA SER A 98 -3.49 -7.25 0.21
C SER A 98 -3.57 -7.52 -1.29
N GLY A 99 -2.51 -8.09 -1.86
CA GLY A 99 -2.42 -8.33 -3.31
C GLY A 99 -2.65 -7.06 -4.13
N GLY A 100 -2.00 -5.95 -3.77
CA GLY A 100 -2.12 -4.67 -4.46
C GLY A 100 -3.39 -3.86 -4.17
N TYR A 101 -4.34 -4.35 -3.36
CA TYR A 101 -5.41 -3.51 -2.81
C TYR A 101 -4.93 -2.86 -1.52
N ALA A 102 -4.87 -1.53 -1.49
CA ALA A 102 -4.38 -0.77 -0.33
C ALA A 102 -5.54 -0.12 0.44
N TYR A 103 -5.48 -0.24 1.76
CA TYR A 103 -6.43 0.27 2.72
C TYR A 103 -5.69 1.12 3.75
N ILE A 104 -6.10 2.38 3.93
CA ILE A 104 -5.70 3.21 5.06
C ILE A 104 -6.79 3.07 6.13
N ILE A 105 -6.44 2.55 7.30
CA ILE A 105 -7.37 2.21 8.39
C ILE A 105 -7.05 3.11 9.58
N ASP A 106 -8.05 3.84 10.10
CA ASP A 106 -7.93 4.53 11.39
C ASP A 106 -7.97 3.47 12.51
N THR A 107 -6.85 3.29 13.21
CA THR A 107 -6.74 2.29 14.27
C THR A 107 -7.53 2.65 15.54
N THR A 108 -7.93 3.91 15.69
CA THR A 108 -8.79 4.39 16.78
C THR A 108 -10.27 4.23 16.47
N GLN A 109 -10.63 4.30 15.18
CA GLN A 109 -11.99 4.11 14.66
C GLN A 109 -11.97 3.15 13.45
N PRO A 110 -11.73 1.85 13.66
CA PRO A 110 -11.48 0.87 12.59
C PRO A 110 -12.60 0.72 11.55
N GLU A 111 -13.84 1.13 11.85
CA GLU A 111 -14.89 1.26 10.85
C GLU A 111 -14.60 2.34 9.77
N GLN A 112 -13.70 3.29 10.05
CA GLN A 112 -13.27 4.34 9.15
C GLN A 112 -12.00 3.90 8.40
N PHE A 113 -12.14 3.79 7.08
CA PHE A 113 -11.02 3.47 6.21
C PHE A 113 -11.16 4.18 4.86
N THR A 114 -10.02 4.37 4.20
CA THR A 114 -9.95 4.79 2.79
C THR A 114 -9.31 3.68 1.98
N MET A 115 -9.96 3.25 0.90
CA MET A 115 -9.34 2.36 -0.07
C MET A 115 -8.66 3.21 -1.14
N ILE A 116 -7.36 3.01 -1.36
CA ILE A 116 -6.64 3.69 -2.44
C ILE A 116 -7.16 3.18 -3.78
N HIS A 117 -7.50 4.09 -4.68
CA HIS A 117 -8.17 3.78 -5.95
C HIS A 117 -7.25 3.21 -7.04
N TYR A 118 -6.16 2.54 -6.66
CA TYR A 118 -5.29 1.80 -7.56
C TYR A 118 -5.57 0.31 -7.46
N ARG A 119 -5.85 -0.32 -8.61
CA ARG A 119 -6.20 -1.73 -8.73
C ARG A 119 -5.39 -2.36 -9.87
N PRO A 120 -4.14 -2.77 -9.62
CA PRO A 120 -3.43 -2.79 -8.33
C PRO A 120 -2.59 -1.53 -8.04
N VAL A 121 -2.30 -1.29 -6.76
CA VAL A 121 -1.03 -0.67 -6.31
C VAL A 121 0.10 -1.65 -6.63
N LEU A 122 1.16 -1.17 -7.25
CA LEU A 122 2.33 -1.97 -7.63
C LEU A 122 3.50 -1.81 -6.65
N GLN A 123 3.62 -0.65 -6.00
CA GLN A 123 4.66 -0.40 -5.00
C GLN A 123 4.15 0.59 -3.96
N VAL A 124 4.64 0.43 -2.71
CA VAL A 124 4.37 1.36 -1.61
C VAL A 124 5.71 1.87 -1.10
N LEU A 125 5.89 3.19 -1.08
CA LEU A 125 7.16 3.85 -0.76
C LEU A 125 6.97 4.92 0.32
N PRO A 126 7.59 4.75 1.50
CA PRO A 126 7.67 5.81 2.49
C PRO A 126 8.65 6.90 2.05
N ALA A 127 8.16 8.12 1.82
CA ALA A 127 8.97 9.32 1.69
C ALA A 127 8.96 10.08 3.03
N VAL A 128 9.66 9.53 4.03
CA VAL A 128 9.56 9.97 5.43
C VAL A 128 9.91 11.44 5.62
N GLU A 129 10.96 11.93 4.96
CA GLU A 129 11.38 13.33 5.02
C GLU A 129 10.33 14.30 4.45
N SER A 130 9.53 13.84 3.48
CA SER A 130 8.42 14.61 2.90
C SER A 130 7.10 14.42 3.65
N GLY A 131 7.03 13.52 4.64
CA GLY A 131 5.79 13.22 5.34
C GLY A 131 4.73 12.52 4.47
N LEU A 132 5.15 11.72 3.47
CA LEU A 132 4.26 11.10 2.49
C LEU A 132 4.45 9.58 2.41
N LEU A 133 3.34 8.84 2.32
CA LEU A 133 3.32 7.45 1.88
C LEU A 133 2.85 7.42 0.42
N LEU A 134 3.74 6.99 -0.47
CA LEU A 134 3.49 6.98 -1.91
C LEU A 134 2.97 5.62 -2.35
N PHE A 135 1.91 5.62 -3.15
CA PHE A 135 1.35 4.46 -3.83
C PHE A 135 1.67 4.59 -5.31
N VAL A 136 2.41 3.63 -5.85
CA VAL A 136 2.79 3.60 -7.26
C VAL A 136 1.78 2.73 -8.00
N GLY A 137 1.03 3.32 -8.92
CA GLY A 137 0.17 2.61 -9.85
C GLY A 137 0.91 2.25 -11.14
N ASN A 138 0.17 1.90 -12.19
CA ASN A 138 0.75 1.59 -13.49
C ASN A 138 1.19 2.85 -14.27
N ARG A 139 0.58 4.00 -14.00
CA ARG A 139 0.72 5.22 -14.82
C ARG A 139 0.91 6.50 -14.02
N THR A 140 0.47 6.49 -12.76
CA THR A 140 0.45 7.63 -11.84
C THR A 140 0.89 7.19 -10.46
N ILE A 141 1.30 8.16 -9.65
CA ILE A 141 1.67 7.99 -8.24
C ILE A 141 0.70 8.82 -7.40
N LEU A 142 0.15 8.22 -6.36
CA LEU A 142 -0.68 8.90 -5.37
C LEU A 142 0.12 9.09 -4.08
N ALA A 143 0.07 10.30 -3.52
CA ALA A 143 0.68 10.59 -2.23
C ALA A 143 -0.37 10.72 -1.13
N TRP A 144 -0.15 9.98 -0.05
CA TRP A 144 -0.93 10.06 1.18
C TRP A 144 -0.12 10.80 2.24
N GLY A 145 -0.66 11.89 2.75
CA GLY A 145 -0.10 12.67 3.85
C GLY A 145 -0.83 12.44 5.16
N ARG A 146 -0.57 13.31 6.15
CA ARG A 146 -1.18 13.22 7.48
C ARG A 146 -2.70 13.39 7.46
N ASP A 147 -3.20 14.24 6.57
CA ASP A 147 -4.61 14.64 6.51
C ASP A 147 -5.37 13.91 5.38
N GLY A 148 -4.79 12.85 4.82
CA GLY A 148 -5.35 12.08 3.71
C GLY A 148 -4.57 12.19 2.41
N GLN A 149 -5.24 12.04 1.27
CA GLN A 149 -4.60 12.20 -0.04
C GLN A 149 -4.08 13.63 -0.23
N ALA A 150 -2.76 13.76 -0.38
CA ALA A 150 -2.08 15.04 -0.59
C ALA A 150 -2.15 15.47 -2.06
N TRP A 151 -1.84 14.55 -2.97
CA TRP A 151 -1.87 14.77 -4.42
C TRP A 151 -1.88 13.45 -5.18
N GLU A 152 -2.18 13.53 -6.48
CA GLU A 152 -1.91 12.49 -7.45
C GLU A 152 -1.13 13.09 -8.62
N SER A 153 -0.11 12.40 -9.10
CA SER A 153 0.74 12.87 -10.19
C SER A 153 -0.03 12.94 -11.52
N PRO A 154 0.42 13.75 -12.49
CA PRO A 154 0.02 13.53 -13.87
C PRO A 154 0.49 12.15 -14.37
N LYS A 155 0.07 11.76 -15.58
CA LYS A 155 0.57 10.54 -16.24
C LYS A 155 2.11 10.59 -16.38
N LEU A 156 2.80 9.64 -15.76
CA LEU A 156 4.25 9.48 -15.81
C LEU A 156 4.70 8.37 -16.78
N SER A 157 3.82 7.40 -17.05
CA SER A 157 4.08 6.28 -17.93
C SER A 157 2.84 5.89 -18.72
N ASP A 158 3.03 5.27 -19.88
CA ASP A 158 1.96 4.58 -20.58
C ASP A 158 1.74 3.16 -20.04
N GLU A 159 2.78 2.47 -19.57
CA GLU A 159 2.69 1.14 -19.00
C GLU A 159 3.82 0.88 -18.01
N GLY A 160 3.47 0.63 -16.74
CA GLY A 160 4.44 0.33 -15.70
C GLY A 160 5.38 1.50 -15.36
N MET A 161 5.95 1.48 -14.16
CA MET A 161 6.96 2.44 -13.75
C MET A 161 8.01 1.73 -12.92
N THR A 162 9.26 2.18 -13.05
CA THR A 162 10.35 1.76 -12.18
C THR A 162 10.76 2.96 -11.33
N ILE A 163 10.67 2.84 -10.01
CA ILE A 163 11.17 3.87 -9.11
C ILE A 163 12.65 3.60 -8.83
N GLU A 164 13.51 4.58 -9.08
CA GLU A 164 14.95 4.44 -8.90
C GLU A 164 15.37 4.89 -7.50
N GLU A 165 15.05 6.12 -7.13
CA GLU A 165 15.42 6.69 -5.82
C GLU A 165 14.53 7.87 -5.41
N ILE A 166 14.61 8.23 -4.13
CA ILE A 166 14.11 9.49 -3.59
C ILE A 166 15.32 10.26 -3.06
N SER A 167 15.55 11.45 -3.59
CA SER A 167 16.65 12.33 -3.21
C SER A 167 16.09 13.68 -2.74
N GLY A 168 16.08 13.89 -1.42
CA GLY A 168 15.40 15.03 -0.81
C GLY A 168 13.90 15.04 -1.12
N ALA A 169 13.43 16.13 -1.74
CA ALA A 169 12.02 16.30 -2.12
C ALA A 169 11.71 15.86 -3.56
N VAL A 170 12.60 15.10 -4.21
CA VAL A 170 12.41 14.65 -5.60
C VAL A 170 12.47 13.14 -5.68
N LEU A 171 11.45 12.54 -6.30
CA LEU A 171 11.45 11.14 -6.69
C LEU A 171 11.96 11.02 -8.13
N HIS A 172 12.87 10.08 -8.36
CA HIS A 172 13.41 9.74 -9.67
C HIS A 172 12.93 8.36 -10.09
N GLY A 173 12.58 8.21 -11.36
CA GLY A 173 12.12 6.95 -11.91
C GLY A 173 12.08 6.94 -13.42
N LEU A 174 11.71 5.79 -13.96
CA LEU A 174 11.57 5.50 -15.38
C LEU A 174 10.11 5.15 -15.69
N GLY A 175 9.58 5.72 -16.76
CA GLY A 175 8.26 5.41 -17.30
C GLY A 175 8.36 4.91 -18.74
N TRP A 176 7.50 3.96 -19.12
CA TRP A 176 7.42 3.47 -20.50
C TRP A 176 6.72 4.47 -21.41
N ASP A 177 7.31 4.74 -22.57
CA ASP A 177 6.72 5.54 -23.64
C ASP A 177 6.39 4.64 -24.84
N MET A 178 5.10 4.45 -25.12
CA MET A 178 4.64 3.57 -26.21
C MET A 178 5.02 4.08 -27.61
N PHE A 179 5.22 5.38 -27.79
CA PHE A 179 5.55 5.95 -29.11
C PHE A 179 7.03 5.76 -29.44
N THR A 180 7.89 5.76 -28.43
CA THR A 180 9.33 5.57 -28.60
C THR A 180 9.82 4.18 -28.24
N ASP A 181 8.94 3.32 -27.72
CA ASP A 181 9.18 1.91 -27.36
C ASP A 181 10.38 1.75 -26.40
N ARG A 182 10.44 2.61 -25.39
CA ARG A 182 11.54 2.67 -24.42
C ARG A 182 11.10 3.26 -23.08
N GLU A 183 11.90 2.99 -22.07
CA GLU A 183 11.85 3.71 -20.80
C GLU A 183 12.44 5.13 -20.96
N VAL A 184 11.72 6.10 -20.40
CA VAL A 184 12.09 7.52 -20.38
C VAL A 184 12.16 7.97 -18.92
N PRO A 185 13.23 8.66 -18.50
CA PRO A 185 13.35 9.15 -17.14
C PRO A 185 12.33 10.25 -16.85
N PHE A 186 11.80 10.24 -15.63
CA PHE A 186 11.01 11.31 -15.06
C PHE A 186 11.56 11.71 -13.70
N SER A 187 11.18 12.90 -13.25
CA SER A 187 11.45 13.37 -11.90
C SER A 187 10.20 14.04 -11.37
N LEU A 188 9.81 13.71 -10.15
CA LEU A 188 8.58 14.16 -9.53
C LEU A 188 8.91 14.96 -8.26
N ASP A 189 8.45 16.20 -8.20
CA ASP A 189 8.47 17.01 -7.00
C ASP A 189 7.46 16.43 -5.99
N LEU A 190 7.93 16.04 -4.82
CA LEU A 190 7.11 15.39 -3.80
C LEU A 190 6.23 16.36 -3.02
N GLU A 191 6.54 17.65 -3.00
CA GLU A 191 5.70 18.65 -2.33
C GLU A 191 4.43 18.91 -3.15
N MET A 192 4.58 19.03 -4.47
CA MET A 192 3.48 19.40 -5.37
C MET A 192 2.89 18.24 -6.17
N GLY A 193 3.55 17.08 -6.23
CA GLY A 193 3.16 15.98 -7.10
C GLY A 193 3.33 16.30 -8.59
N SER A 194 4.24 17.21 -8.94
CA SER A 194 4.39 17.73 -10.30
C SER A 194 5.70 17.30 -10.94
N VAL A 195 5.70 17.07 -12.26
CA VAL A 195 6.90 16.65 -12.98
C VAL A 195 7.90 17.80 -13.03
N VAL A 196 9.10 17.56 -12.51
CA VAL A 196 10.23 18.48 -12.63
C VAL A 196 10.76 18.38 -14.05
N ARG A 197 10.60 19.46 -14.81
CA ARG A 197 11.21 19.56 -16.15
C ARG A 197 12.70 19.78 -15.98
N GLN A 198 13.51 18.82 -16.43
CA GLN A 198 14.93 19.09 -16.61
C GLN A 198 15.10 20.06 -17.79
N PRO A 199 15.93 21.12 -17.65
CA PRO A 199 16.26 21.98 -18.78
C PRO A 199 16.98 21.15 -19.85
N ARG A 200 16.56 21.33 -21.11
CA ARG A 200 17.19 20.74 -22.28
C ARG A 200 18.60 21.28 -22.52
#